data_AF-A0A534QQP4-F1
#
_entry.id   AF-A0A534QQP4-F1
#
_cell.length_a   1.000
_cell.length_b   1.000
_cell.length_c   1.000
_cell.angle_alpha   90.00
_cell.angle_beta   90.00
_cell.angle_gamma   90.00
#
_symmetry.space_group_name_H-M   'P 1'
#
loop_
_entity.id
_entity.type
_entity.pdbx_description
1 polymer ?
#
loop_
_entity_poly.entity_id
_entity_poly.type
_entity_poly.pdbx_seq_one_letter_code
_entity_poly.pdbx_strand_id
1 'polypeptide(L)'
;MKNPDPADATGRKVLWLVKEAAGNTNMVNGNPIANGATLNLKLDANTQCFQMPSSGWSNIDGIGFKYADPMGANGPVKKAEIKRTPGGVFQVKVIISGKNGAVNIIPPGPGTEADMNFHLGGGDQYCGSTAGGMLNPNDATTFKAKDSGAPANCAALGTCP
;
A
#
# COMPACT_ATOMS: atom_id res chain seq x y z
N MET A 1 -1.28 -9.07 -5.52
CA MET A 1 -0.12 -9.74 -4.93
C MET A 1 0.25 -10.98 -5.73
N LYS A 2 1.54 -11.29 -5.84
CA LYS A 2 2.06 -12.51 -6.49
C LYS A 2 3.13 -13.16 -5.61
N ASN A 3 3.09 -14.49 -5.54
CA ASN A 3 4.01 -15.40 -4.85
C ASN A 3 4.27 -16.58 -5.81
N PRO A 4 5.16 -16.44 -6.80
CA PRO A 4 5.33 -17.44 -7.86
C PRO A 4 5.85 -18.78 -7.36
N ASP A 5 6.69 -18.75 -6.32
CA ASP A 5 7.24 -19.92 -5.65
C ASP A 5 7.12 -19.72 -4.13
N PRO A 6 6.38 -20.57 -3.41
CA PRO A 6 6.27 -20.50 -1.96
C PRO A 6 7.61 -20.57 -1.22
N ALA A 7 8.61 -21.26 -1.80
CA ALA A 7 9.94 -21.41 -1.23
C ALA A 7 10.87 -20.20 -1.48
N ASP A 8 10.57 -19.36 -2.49
CA ASP A 8 11.36 -18.18 -2.81
C ASP A 8 10.62 -16.88 -2.49
N ALA A 9 10.91 -16.34 -1.30
CA ALA A 9 10.35 -15.06 -0.87
C ALA A 9 10.81 -13.86 -1.73
N THR A 10 11.93 -13.98 -2.45
CA THR A 10 12.47 -12.86 -3.26
C THR A 10 11.62 -12.60 -4.51
N GLY A 11 10.91 -13.62 -5.01
CA GLY A 11 9.97 -13.53 -6.13
C GLY A 11 8.66 -12.81 -5.79
N ARG A 12 8.37 -12.56 -4.50
CA ARG A 12 7.10 -11.97 -4.05
C ARG A 12 6.95 -10.52 -4.49
N LYS A 13 5.74 -10.15 -4.93
CA LYS A 13 5.42 -8.80 -5.39
C LYS A 13 4.05 -8.35 -4.90
N VAL A 14 3.97 -7.12 -4.39
CA VAL A 14 2.71 -6.45 -4.09
C VAL A 14 2.62 -5.19 -4.92
N LEU A 15 1.47 -5.01 -5.58
CA LEU A 15 1.05 -3.74 -6.15
C LEU A 15 -0.28 -3.41 -5.51
N TRP A 16 -0.33 -2.27 -4.84
CA TRP A 16 -1.55 -1.70 -4.29
C TRP A 16 -1.84 -0.38 -4.97
N LEU A 17 -3.09 -0.17 -5.36
CA LEU A 17 -3.56 1.07 -5.98
C LEU A 17 -5.00 1.34 -5.50
N VAL A 18 -5.18 2.45 -4.78
CA VAL A 18 -6.50 2.98 -4.43
C VAL A 18 -6.72 4.26 -5.21
N LYS A 19 -7.94 4.44 -5.70
CA LYS A 19 -8.43 5.70 -6.24
C LYS A 19 -9.77 6.00 -5.59
N GLU A 20 -9.88 7.15 -4.96
CA GLU A 20 -11.18 7.66 -4.52
C GLU A 20 -11.92 8.32 -5.67
N ALA A 21 -13.24 8.50 -5.52
CA ALA A 21 -14.03 9.24 -6.48
C ALA A 21 -13.53 10.69 -6.63
N ALA A 22 -13.74 11.28 -7.80
CA ALA A 22 -13.43 12.68 -8.04
C ALA A 22 -14.28 13.60 -7.15
N GLY A 23 -13.83 14.84 -6.97
CA GLY A 23 -14.54 15.84 -6.16
C GLY A 23 -14.17 15.86 -4.67
N ASN A 24 -13.19 15.06 -4.24
CA ASN A 24 -12.64 15.20 -2.89
C ASN A 24 -11.98 16.58 -2.75
N THR A 25 -12.29 17.32 -1.68
CA THR A 25 -11.72 18.64 -1.36
C THR A 25 -10.56 18.58 -0.38
N ASN A 26 -10.38 17.45 0.32
CA ASN A 26 -9.35 17.26 1.32
C ASN A 26 -7.98 17.18 0.66
N MET A 27 -7.01 17.91 1.22
CA MET A 27 -5.62 17.81 0.79
C MET A 27 -4.94 16.62 1.47
N VAL A 28 -3.81 16.19 0.89
CA VAL A 28 -2.92 15.25 1.58
C VAL A 28 -2.42 15.93 2.85
N ASN A 29 -2.80 15.40 4.01
CA ASN A 29 -2.36 15.88 5.31
C ASN A 29 -1.25 14.99 5.90
N GLY A 30 -0.17 15.64 6.35
CA GLY A 30 1.07 15.00 6.80
C GLY A 30 2.27 15.36 5.93
N ASN A 31 3.48 15.12 6.46
CA ASN A 31 4.73 15.39 5.75
C ASN A 31 5.72 14.22 5.91
N PRO A 32 5.74 13.26 4.97
CA PRO A 32 6.64 12.13 5.04
C PRO A 32 8.09 12.48 4.73
N ILE A 33 8.37 13.67 4.17
CA ILE A 33 9.75 14.16 4.01
C ILE A 33 10.36 14.47 5.37
N ALA A 34 9.56 14.89 6.36
CA ALA A 34 10.02 15.09 7.72
C ALA A 34 9.97 13.80 8.54
N ASN A 35 8.85 13.07 8.45
CA ASN A 35 8.50 12.04 9.44
C ASN A 35 8.44 10.62 8.88
N GLY A 36 8.69 10.43 7.58
CA GLY A 36 8.47 9.15 6.91
C GLY A 36 6.99 8.76 6.81
N ALA A 37 6.76 7.51 6.44
CA ALA A 37 5.43 6.93 6.35
C ALA A 37 5.48 5.44 6.64
N THR A 38 4.33 4.85 6.95
CA THR A 38 4.19 3.41 7.13
C THR A 38 3.03 2.88 6.31
N LEU A 39 3.16 1.63 5.87
CA LEU A 39 2.08 0.86 5.28
C LEU A 39 1.86 -0.39 6.13
N ASN A 40 0.67 -0.51 6.70
CA ASN A 40 0.20 -1.76 7.27
C ASN A 40 -0.66 -2.47 6.23
N LEU A 41 -0.25 -3.67 5.81
CA LEU A 41 -0.97 -4.48 4.84
C LEU A 41 -1.48 -5.74 5.52
N LYS A 42 -2.75 -6.06 5.32
CA LYS A 42 -3.38 -7.29 5.78
C LYS A 42 -3.89 -8.07 4.58
N LEU A 43 -3.72 -9.39 4.61
CA LEU A 43 -4.34 -10.34 3.69
C LEU A 43 -4.89 -11.48 4.54
N ASP A 44 -6.21 -11.57 4.62
CA ASP A 44 -6.95 -12.40 5.55
C ASP A 44 -6.39 -12.29 6.98
N ALA A 45 -5.91 -13.38 7.58
CA ALA A 45 -5.40 -13.39 8.95
C ALA A 45 -3.96 -12.85 9.10
N ASN A 46 -3.26 -12.56 8.00
CA ASN A 46 -1.85 -12.18 8.02
C ASN A 46 -1.68 -10.68 7.85
N THR A 47 -0.87 -10.07 8.71
CA THR A 47 -0.60 -8.63 8.68
C THR A 47 0.90 -8.38 8.69
N GLN A 48 1.36 -7.41 7.90
CA GLN A 48 2.76 -6.99 7.86
C GLN A 48 2.87 -5.49 7.66
N CYS A 49 3.79 -4.91 8.42
CA CYS A 49 4.16 -3.52 8.34
C CYS A 49 5.37 -3.28 7.45
N PHE A 50 5.33 -2.16 6.76
CA PHE A 50 6.38 -1.68 5.88
C PHE A 50 6.70 -0.23 6.22
N GLN A 51 7.96 0.01 6.60
CA GLN A 51 8.47 1.33 6.93
C GLN A 51 9.00 2.02 5.66
N MET A 52 8.76 3.32 5.54
CA MET A 52 9.27 4.16 4.46
C MET A 52 9.90 5.41 5.08
N PRO A 53 11.21 5.39 5.38
CA PRO A 53 11.88 6.48 6.08
C PRO A 53 11.88 7.77 5.25
N SER A 54 11.98 8.91 5.96
CA SER A 54 11.97 10.26 5.39
C SER A 54 12.95 10.48 4.23
N SER A 55 14.11 9.83 4.28
CA SER A 55 15.18 9.92 3.27
C SER A 55 14.74 9.53 1.85
N GLY A 56 13.72 8.70 1.70
CA GLY A 56 13.24 8.28 0.38
C GLY A 56 12.08 9.12 -0.17
N TRP A 57 11.59 10.11 0.60
CA TRP A 57 10.42 10.91 0.25
C TRP A 57 10.78 12.22 -0.46
N SER A 58 9.93 12.61 -1.42
CA SER A 58 10.00 13.90 -2.10
C SER A 58 8.60 14.38 -2.50
N ASN A 59 8.47 15.70 -2.72
CA ASN A 59 7.20 16.29 -3.16
C ASN A 59 6.88 15.94 -4.62
N ILE A 60 5.59 16.00 -4.93
CA ILE A 60 5.04 15.99 -6.28
C ILE A 60 4.35 17.33 -6.46
N ASP A 61 5.09 18.38 -6.82
CA ASP A 61 4.57 19.69 -7.24
C ASP A 61 3.36 20.22 -6.45
N GLY A 62 3.38 20.07 -5.11
CA GLY A 62 2.31 20.52 -4.21
C GLY A 62 1.02 19.68 -4.21
N ILE A 63 0.93 18.62 -5.03
CA ILE A 63 -0.24 17.74 -5.12
C ILE A 63 -0.09 16.45 -4.30
N GLY A 64 1.10 16.18 -3.74
CA GLY A 64 1.35 15.02 -2.88
C GLY A 64 2.82 14.69 -2.71
N PHE A 65 3.10 13.43 -2.37
CA PHE A 65 4.42 12.91 -2.05
C PHE A 65 4.69 11.59 -2.77
N LYS A 66 5.96 11.37 -3.15
CA LYS A 66 6.46 10.11 -3.71
C LYS A 66 7.65 9.60 -2.90
N TYR A 67 7.71 8.29 -2.78
CA TYR A 67 8.81 7.53 -2.19
C TYR A 67 9.53 6.72 -3.26
N ALA A 68 10.86 6.67 -3.19
CA ALA A 68 11.66 5.84 -4.06
C ALA A 68 12.80 5.14 -3.30
N ASP A 69 12.80 3.81 -3.37
CA ASP A 69 13.92 2.97 -2.95
C ASP A 69 14.11 1.81 -3.94
N PRO A 70 14.62 2.10 -5.15
CA PRO A 70 14.70 1.10 -6.21
C PRO A 70 15.61 -0.07 -5.85
N MET A 71 16.61 0.16 -5.00
CA MET A 71 17.64 -0.81 -4.60
C MET A 71 17.34 -1.51 -3.29
N GLY A 72 16.33 -1.08 -2.53
CA GLY A 72 15.91 -1.74 -1.28
C GLY A 72 16.81 -1.42 -0.09
N ALA A 73 17.44 -0.24 -0.07
CA ALA A 73 18.31 0.16 1.05
C ALA A 73 17.56 0.28 2.39
N ASN A 74 16.26 0.53 2.35
CA ASN A 74 15.40 0.73 3.51
C ASN A 74 14.33 -0.37 3.65
N GLY A 75 14.34 -1.38 2.77
CA GLY A 75 13.44 -2.52 2.83
C GLY A 75 12.64 -2.76 1.54
N PRO A 76 11.55 -3.52 1.62
CA PRO A 76 10.92 -4.12 0.43
C PRO A 76 10.06 -3.14 -0.37
N VAL A 77 9.71 -1.97 0.17
CA VAL A 77 8.93 -0.97 -0.56
C VAL A 77 9.82 -0.30 -1.59
N LYS A 78 9.54 -0.57 -2.87
CA LYS A 78 10.31 -0.01 -3.98
C LYS A 78 9.89 1.42 -4.31
N LYS A 79 8.58 1.64 -4.28
CA LYS A 79 7.94 2.94 -4.62
C LYS A 79 6.65 3.08 -3.84
N ALA A 80 6.38 4.29 -3.38
CA ALA A 80 5.05 4.69 -2.92
C ALA A 80 4.70 6.07 -3.47
N GLU A 81 3.42 6.37 -3.59
CA GLU A 81 2.92 7.64 -4.07
C GLU A 81 1.57 7.89 -3.40
N ILE A 82 1.41 9.10 -2.85
CA ILE A 82 0.14 9.58 -2.33
C ILE A 82 -0.09 10.98 -2.87
N LYS A 83 -1.24 11.20 -3.51
CA LYS A 83 -1.55 12.49 -4.11
C LYS A 83 -3.04 12.72 -4.26
N ARG A 84 -3.41 14.00 -4.33
CA ARG A 84 -4.70 14.46 -4.83
C ARG A 84 -4.48 15.13 -6.18
N THR A 85 -5.07 14.58 -7.23
CA THR A 85 -5.02 15.22 -8.56
C THR A 85 -5.79 16.54 -8.56
N PRO A 86 -5.53 17.46 -9.51
CA PRO A 86 -6.30 18.70 -9.64
C PRO A 86 -7.81 18.48 -9.80
N GLY A 87 -8.23 17.34 -10.36
CA GLY A 87 -9.64 16.93 -10.47
C GLY A 87 -10.25 16.37 -9.17
N GLY A 88 -9.52 16.40 -8.05
CA GLY A 88 -9.99 15.91 -6.77
C GLY A 88 -9.98 14.39 -6.61
N VAL A 89 -9.28 13.65 -7.48
CA VAL A 89 -9.07 12.21 -7.29
C VAL A 89 -7.92 11.99 -6.33
N PHE A 90 -8.19 11.40 -5.17
CA PHE A 90 -7.17 10.93 -4.25
C PHE A 90 -6.63 9.58 -4.72
N GLN A 91 -5.31 9.42 -4.71
CA GLN A 91 -4.65 8.19 -5.16
C GLN A 91 -3.54 7.80 -4.20
N VAL A 92 -3.55 6.54 -3.78
CA VAL A 92 -2.42 5.89 -3.10
C VAL A 92 -1.94 4.74 -3.96
N LYS A 93 -0.64 4.68 -4.22
CA LYS A 93 0.00 3.60 -4.96
C LYS A 93 1.22 3.11 -4.20
N VAL A 94 1.35 1.81 -3.99
CA VAL A 94 2.53 1.20 -3.37
C VAL A 94 2.99 -0.02 -4.17
N ILE A 95 4.30 -0.12 -4.37
CA ILE A 95 4.96 -1.25 -5.03
C ILE A 95 5.97 -1.84 -4.06
N ILE A 96 5.80 -3.12 -3.74
CA ILE A 96 6.65 -3.89 -2.83
C ILE A 96 7.27 -5.05 -3.60
N SER A 97 8.54 -5.32 -3.33
CA SER A 97 9.32 -6.38 -3.97
C SER A 97 10.08 -7.17 -2.91
N GLY A 98 9.84 -8.49 -2.86
CA GLY A 98 10.56 -9.41 -1.99
C GLY A 98 12.07 -9.42 -2.25
N LYS A 99 12.50 -9.09 -3.47
CA LYS A 99 13.92 -8.88 -3.81
C LYS A 99 14.61 -7.82 -2.94
N ASN A 100 13.85 -6.83 -2.45
CA ASN A 100 14.38 -5.68 -1.71
C ASN A 100 14.24 -5.86 -0.18
N GLY A 101 13.66 -6.97 0.28
CA GLY A 101 13.46 -7.25 1.71
C GLY A 101 12.33 -8.23 1.97
N ALA A 102 12.16 -8.64 3.23
CA ALA A 102 11.17 -9.65 3.61
C ALA A 102 9.73 -9.22 3.30
N VAL A 103 9.00 -10.09 2.59
CA VAL A 103 7.54 -9.98 2.38
C VAL A 103 6.95 -11.31 2.85
N ASN A 104 6.43 -11.34 4.07
CA ASN A 104 5.99 -12.56 4.75
C ASN A 104 4.51 -12.87 4.54
N ILE A 105 3.72 -11.86 4.18
CA ILE A 105 2.37 -12.10 3.67
C ILE A 105 2.50 -12.94 2.39
N ILE A 106 1.63 -13.94 2.23
CA ILE A 106 1.47 -14.77 1.02
C ILE A 106 -0.02 -14.98 0.71
N PRO A 107 -0.42 -15.18 -0.57
CA PRO A 107 -1.79 -15.57 -0.91
C PRO A 107 -2.17 -16.89 -0.21
N PRO A 108 -3.29 -16.94 0.52
CA PRO A 108 -3.71 -18.15 1.23
C PRO A 108 -4.36 -19.20 0.32
N GLY A 109 -4.86 -18.79 -0.86
CA GLY A 109 -5.34 -19.68 -1.91
C GLY A 109 -6.58 -20.52 -1.56
N PRO A 110 -7.81 -20.02 -1.81
CA PRO A 110 -8.16 -18.64 -2.14
C PRO A 110 -8.11 -17.72 -0.91
N GLY A 111 -7.94 -16.41 -1.13
CA GLY A 111 -8.12 -15.39 -0.10
C GLY A 111 -9.49 -14.73 -0.14
N THR A 112 -9.86 -14.06 0.95
CA THR A 112 -11.16 -13.39 1.09
C THR A 112 -11.03 -11.88 0.94
N GLU A 113 -10.07 -11.30 1.64
CA GLU A 113 -9.94 -9.85 1.75
C GLU A 113 -8.50 -9.43 2.00
N ALA A 114 -8.13 -8.30 1.44
CA ALA A 114 -6.95 -7.56 1.83
C ALA A 114 -7.34 -6.15 2.22
N ASP A 115 -6.71 -5.66 3.28
CA ASP A 115 -6.89 -4.32 3.81
C ASP A 115 -5.54 -3.62 3.88
N MET A 116 -5.57 -2.31 3.77
CA MET A 116 -4.38 -1.49 3.86
C MET A 116 -4.63 -0.26 4.75
N ASN A 117 -3.60 0.17 5.46
CA ASN A 117 -3.55 1.46 6.12
C ASN A 117 -2.20 2.14 5.80
N PHE A 118 -2.25 3.27 5.09
CA PHE A 118 -1.13 4.10 4.71
C PHE A 118 -1.10 5.29 5.66
N HIS A 119 -0.10 5.36 6.52
CA HIS A 119 0.01 6.44 7.49
C HIS A 119 1.15 7.39 7.11
N LEU A 120 0.82 8.67 6.99
CA LEU A 120 1.83 9.73 6.88
C LEU A 120 2.27 10.16 8.27
N GLY A 121 3.57 10.12 8.55
CA GLY A 121 4.10 10.50 9.85
C GLY A 121 3.71 11.94 10.24
N GLY A 122 3.08 12.08 11.40
CA GLY A 122 2.55 13.38 11.87
C GLY A 122 1.35 13.89 11.06
N GLY A 123 0.64 13.01 10.33
CA GLY A 123 -0.54 13.35 9.54
C GLY A 123 -1.58 12.24 9.52
N ASP A 124 -2.31 12.15 8.41
CA ASP A 124 -3.50 11.31 8.31
C ASP A 124 -3.19 9.84 7.97
N GLN A 125 -4.24 9.03 8.03
CA GLN A 125 -4.26 7.64 7.58
C GLN A 125 -5.16 7.51 6.35
N TYR A 126 -4.72 6.72 5.39
CA TYR A 126 -5.42 6.49 4.14
C TYR A 126 -5.60 5.00 3.95
N CYS A 127 -6.84 4.58 3.71
CA CYS A 127 -7.19 3.17 3.80
C CYS A 127 -7.79 2.67 2.50
N GLY A 128 -7.69 1.36 2.32
CA GLY A 128 -8.21 0.65 1.18
C GLY A 128 -8.55 -0.76 1.61
N SER A 129 -9.63 -1.30 1.04
CA SER A 129 -10.05 -2.67 1.25
C SER A 129 -10.35 -3.28 -0.12
N THR A 130 -10.20 -4.60 -0.23
CA THR A 130 -10.66 -5.34 -1.40
C THR A 130 -12.09 -5.85 -1.26
N ALA A 131 -12.76 -5.58 -0.13
CA ALA A 131 -14.16 -5.94 0.09
C ALA A 131 -15.06 -5.42 -1.03
N GLY A 132 -15.98 -6.27 -1.49
CA GLY A 132 -16.86 -5.96 -2.61
C GLY A 132 -16.18 -5.89 -3.98
N GLY A 133 -14.87 -6.09 -4.07
CA GLY A 133 -14.12 -6.13 -5.33
C GLY A 133 -14.20 -7.48 -6.06
N MET A 134 -13.81 -7.47 -7.33
CA MET A 134 -13.63 -8.69 -8.12
C MET A 134 -12.28 -9.34 -7.82
N LEU A 135 -12.29 -10.55 -7.28
CA LEU A 135 -11.09 -11.36 -7.02
C LEU A 135 -10.81 -12.30 -8.19
N ASN A 136 -9.87 -11.93 -9.07
CA ASN A 136 -9.44 -12.79 -10.17
C ASN A 136 -8.06 -12.39 -10.76
N PRO A 137 -7.03 -13.27 -10.76
CA PRO A 137 -7.04 -14.61 -10.14
C PRO A 137 -6.90 -14.55 -8.61
N ASN A 138 -7.35 -15.63 -7.97
CA ASN A 138 -7.37 -15.81 -6.52
C ASN A 138 -7.02 -17.26 -6.15
N ASP A 139 -5.73 -17.54 -6.04
CA ASP A 139 -5.14 -18.85 -5.81
C ASP A 139 -3.92 -18.75 -4.87
N ALA A 140 -3.24 -19.87 -4.62
CA ALA A 140 -2.10 -19.95 -3.70
C ALA A 140 -0.86 -19.12 -4.15
N THR A 141 -0.80 -18.73 -5.43
CA THR A 141 0.30 -17.95 -6.01
C THR A 141 -0.09 -16.52 -6.31
N THR A 142 -1.38 -16.22 -6.50
CA THR A 142 -1.84 -14.89 -6.87
C THR A 142 -3.14 -14.52 -6.16
N PHE A 143 -3.11 -13.36 -5.50
CA PHE A 143 -4.30 -12.69 -5.02
C PHE A 143 -4.44 -11.36 -5.75
N LYS A 144 -5.47 -11.21 -6.59
CA LYS A 144 -5.70 -9.99 -7.36
C LYS A 144 -7.15 -9.53 -7.18
N ALA A 145 -7.30 -8.40 -6.51
CA ALA A 145 -8.55 -7.65 -6.45
C ALA A 145 -8.55 -6.50 -7.46
N LYS A 146 -9.74 -6.18 -7.97
CA LYS A 146 -10.03 -5.02 -8.80
C LYS A 146 -11.40 -4.45 -8.46
N ASP A 147 -11.61 -3.18 -8.84
CA ASP A 147 -12.89 -2.49 -8.77
C ASP A 147 -13.52 -2.53 -7.36
N SER A 148 -12.66 -2.53 -6.34
CA SER A 148 -13.05 -2.45 -4.94
C SER A 148 -13.34 -0.99 -4.58
N GLY A 149 -14.45 -0.75 -3.88
CA GLY A 149 -14.76 0.58 -3.35
C GLY A 149 -13.77 1.01 -2.27
N ALA A 150 -13.59 2.32 -2.10
CA ALA A 150 -12.93 2.83 -0.90
C ALA A 150 -13.77 2.43 0.33
N PRO A 151 -13.15 1.90 1.41
CA PRO A 151 -13.89 1.55 2.61
C PRO A 151 -14.41 2.84 3.28
N ALA A 152 -15.57 2.75 3.94
CA ALA A 152 -16.16 3.89 4.64
C ALA A 152 -15.28 4.42 5.79
N ASN A 153 -14.46 3.54 6.36
CA ASN A 153 -13.50 3.84 7.42
C ASN A 153 -12.27 2.96 7.26
N CYS A 154 -11.16 3.40 7.86
CA CYS A 154 -9.99 2.55 8.04
C CYS A 154 -10.36 1.33 8.87
N ALA A 155 -10.07 0.13 8.36
CA ALA A 155 -10.02 -1.06 9.19
C ALA A 155 -8.97 -0.83 10.29
N ALA A 156 -9.27 -1.26 11.52
CA ALA A 156 -8.33 -1.20 12.62
C ALA A 156 -7.25 -2.27 12.42
N LEU A 157 -6.27 -2.00 11.55
CA LEU A 157 -5.14 -2.90 11.29
C LEU A 157 -4.05 -2.79 12.36
N GLY A 158 -4.22 -1.89 13.34
CA GLY A 158 -3.17 -1.46 14.25
C GLY A 158 -2.20 -0.49 13.58
N THR A 159 -1.51 0.31 14.38
CA THR A 159 -0.39 1.13 13.91
C THR A 159 0.83 0.23 13.74
N CYS A 160 1.67 0.52 12.76
CA CYS A 160 2.97 -0.14 12.70
C CYS A 160 3.79 0.20 13.95
N PRO A 161 4.38 -0.79 14.63
CA PRO A 161 5.26 -0.55 15.77
C PRO A 161 6.54 0.19 15.37
#